data_AF-A0A820NBE8-F1
#
_entry.id   AF-A0A820NBE8-F1
#
_cell.length_a   1.000
_cell.length_b   1.000
_cell.length_c   1.000
_cell.angle_alpha   90.00
_cell.angle_beta   90.00
_cell.angle_gamma   90.00
#
_symmetry.space_group_name_H-M   'P 1'
#
loop_
_entity.id
_entity.type
_entity.pdbx_description
1 polymer ?
#
loop_
_entity_poly.entity_id
_entity_poly.type
_entity_poly.pdbx_seq_one_letter_code
_entity_poly.pdbx_strand_id
1 'polypeptide(L)'
;YIDDIFFTSNESLDTINEWLEQANYFHLNIKLVRQIGKSVPFLDILVENNNGLLATSVYHKEAAEPYIVPFNSDHPRHVLRDVIDNALLRAIRCSSTLSAFNHERRSIKLMLLYNGYPPRYISSRFMKFFTKYQSTSTVSLLIDKENDFVALRCELLNKPTVSEHPIASRI
;
A
#
# COMPACT_ATOMS: atom_id res chain seq x y z
N TYR A 1 -15.85 11.49 15.68
CA TYR A 1 -15.60 10.82 14.40
C TYR A 1 -14.57 11.66 13.67
N ILE A 2 -13.49 11.05 13.19
CA ILE A 2 -12.40 11.72 12.46
C ILE A 2 -12.44 11.10 11.07
N ASP A 3 -12.66 11.92 10.06
CA ASP A 3 -12.63 11.52 8.66
C ASP A 3 -11.44 12.18 7.97
N ASP A 4 -10.75 11.40 7.15
CA ASP A 4 -9.75 11.90 6.22
C ASP A 4 -10.40 12.09 4.84
N ILE A 5 -10.22 13.27 4.25
CA ILE A 5 -10.75 13.59 2.91
C ILE A 5 -9.57 13.83 1.98
N PHE A 6 -9.60 13.18 0.81
CA PHE A 6 -8.68 13.43 -0.29
C PHE A 6 -9.42 14.09 -1.46
N PHE A 7 -8.85 15.15 -2.02
CA PHE A 7 -9.35 15.78 -3.23
C PHE A 7 -8.22 16.39 -4.05
N THR A 8 -8.48 16.60 -5.34
CA THR A 8 -7.60 17.30 -6.28
C THR A 8 -8.32 18.53 -6.81
N SER A 9 -7.58 19.61 -7.05
CA SER A 9 -8.13 20.85 -7.61
C SER A 9 -7.16 21.45 -8.64
N ASN A 10 -7.71 22.14 -9.63
CA ASN A 10 -6.97 22.94 -10.61
C ASN A 10 -6.86 24.41 -10.19
N GLU A 11 -7.44 24.78 -9.05
CA GLU A 11 -7.40 26.13 -8.50
C GLU A 11 -6.01 26.49 -7.96
N SER A 12 -5.78 27.79 -7.77
CA SER A 12 -4.57 28.27 -7.11
C SER A 12 -4.52 27.83 -5.64
N LEU A 13 -3.30 27.74 -5.09
CA LEU A 13 -3.10 27.42 -3.69
C LEU A 13 -3.78 28.44 -2.77
N ASP A 14 -3.82 29.71 -3.18
CA ASP A 14 -4.45 30.79 -2.41
C ASP A 14 -5.96 30.59 -2.33
N THR A 15 -6.61 30.34 -3.46
CA THR A 15 -8.06 30.05 -3.51
C THR A 15 -8.41 28.83 -2.65
N ILE A 16 -7.61 27.75 -2.73
CA ILE A 16 -7.82 26.54 -1.92
C ILE A 16 -7.69 26.85 -0.43
N ASN A 17 -6.68 27.63 -0.03
CA ASN A 17 -6.49 28.01 1.36
C ASN A 17 -7.66 28.87 1.85
N GLU A 18 -8.15 29.82 1.06
CA GLU A 18 -9.32 30.63 1.42
C GLU A 18 -10.56 29.76 1.67
N TRP A 19 -10.84 28.80 0.79
CA TRP A 19 -11.97 27.88 0.96
C TRP A 19 -11.84 27.03 2.23
N LEU A 20 -10.64 26.53 2.52
CA LEU A 20 -10.40 25.68 3.70
C LEU A 20 -10.42 26.50 5.00
N GLU A 21 -9.99 27.76 4.98
CA GLU A 21 -10.16 28.66 6.11
C GLU A 21 -11.65 28.96 6.36
N GLN A 22 -12.42 29.28 5.32
CA GLN A 22 -13.87 29.49 5.45
C GLN A 22 -14.58 28.25 6.02
N ALA A 23 -14.24 27.06 5.52
CA ALA A 23 -14.80 25.81 6.02
C ALA A 23 -14.45 25.56 7.49
N ASN A 24 -13.26 26.00 7.94
CA ASN A 24 -12.82 25.92 9.34
C ASN A 24 -13.61 26.83 10.30
N TYR A 25 -14.34 27.81 9.80
CA TYR A 25 -15.24 28.67 10.59
C TYR A 25 -16.69 28.17 10.60
N PHE A 26 -17.04 27.19 9.77
CA PHE A 26 -18.41 26.73 9.63
C PHE A 26 -18.97 26.10 10.91
N HIS A 27 -18.14 25.40 11.70
CA HIS A 27 -18.56 24.76 12.94
C HIS A 27 -17.49 24.87 14.03
N LEU A 28 -17.86 25.43 15.19
CA LEU A 28 -16.95 25.73 16.30
C LEU A 28 -16.13 24.51 16.79
N ASN A 29 -16.73 23.32 16.73
CA ASN A 29 -16.13 22.08 17.25
C ASN A 29 -15.43 21.23 16.16
N ILE A 30 -15.45 21.64 14.89
CA ILE A 30 -14.80 20.90 13.81
C ILE A 30 -13.62 21.72 13.33
N LYS A 31 -12.43 21.11 13.35
CA LYS A 31 -11.20 21.70 12.84
C LYS A 31 -10.64 20.82 11.74
N LEU A 32 -10.56 21.40 10.55
CA LEU A 32 -9.91 20.85 9.37
C LEU A 32 -8.40 21.11 9.49
N VAL A 33 -7.66 20.03 9.66
CA VAL A 33 -6.21 20.01 9.46
C VAL A 33 -5.96 19.60 8.02
N ARG A 34 -5.10 20.33 7.31
CA ARG A 34 -4.86 20.14 5.88
C ARG A 34 -3.38 19.93 5.58
N GLN A 35 -3.11 19.11 4.59
CA GLN A 35 -1.81 18.99 3.95
C GLN A 35 -2.02 19.18 2.44
N ILE A 36 -1.38 20.19 1.86
CA ILE A 36 -1.50 20.52 0.44
C ILE A 36 -0.12 20.48 -0.18
N GLY A 37 0.01 19.84 -1.33
CA GLY A 37 1.26 19.80 -2.06
C GLY A 37 1.15 18.97 -3.33
N LYS A 38 2.26 18.89 -4.06
CA LYS A 38 2.39 17.97 -5.19
C LYS A 38 2.44 16.51 -4.77
N SER A 39 2.88 16.24 -3.54
CA SER A 39 2.91 14.92 -2.95
C SER A 39 2.31 14.99 -1.55
N VAL A 40 1.29 14.16 -1.28
CA VAL A 40 0.54 14.17 -0.03
C VAL A 40 0.26 12.72 0.41
N PRO A 41 0.54 12.36 1.68
CA PRO A 41 0.14 11.09 2.23
C PRO A 41 -1.37 11.07 2.49
N PHE A 42 -2.01 9.95 2.18
CA PHE A 42 -3.41 9.68 2.48
C PHE A 42 -3.54 8.21 2.87
N LEU A 43 -3.91 7.94 4.13
CA LEU A 43 -3.93 6.60 4.70
C LEU A 43 -2.58 5.88 4.48
N ASP A 44 -2.59 4.71 3.85
CA ASP A 44 -1.40 3.89 3.56
C ASP A 44 -0.69 4.25 2.25
N ILE A 45 -1.13 5.30 1.53
CA ILE A 45 -0.57 5.68 0.23
C ILE A 45 0.02 7.08 0.23
N LEU A 46 1.09 7.26 -0.54
CA LEU A 46 1.63 8.55 -0.92
C LEU A 46 1.15 8.84 -2.34
N VAL A 47 0.39 9.90 -2.50
CA VAL A 47 -0.14 10.34 -3.80
C VAL A 47 0.74 11.47 -4.32
N GLU A 48 1.29 11.30 -5.52
CA GLU A 48 2.13 12.27 -6.20
C GLU A 48 1.47 12.72 -7.50
N ASN A 49 1.41 14.03 -7.72
CA ASN A 49 0.88 14.64 -8.94
C ASN A 49 2.02 14.97 -9.91
N ASN A 50 2.10 14.19 -10.99
CA ASN A 50 3.01 14.37 -12.11
C ASN A 50 2.29 15.10 -13.25
N ASN A 51 2.14 16.42 -13.10
CA ASN A 51 1.55 17.30 -14.13
C ASN A 51 0.14 16.85 -14.61
N GLY A 52 -0.73 16.51 -13.67
CA GLY A 52 -2.10 16.05 -13.93
C GLY A 52 -2.26 14.53 -13.92
N LEU A 53 -1.15 13.78 -13.88
CA LEU A 53 -1.16 12.32 -13.74
C LEU A 53 -0.82 11.94 -12.31
N LEU A 54 -1.76 11.28 -11.61
CA LEU A 54 -1.51 10.80 -10.26
C LEU A 54 -0.71 9.49 -10.28
N ALA A 55 0.40 9.47 -9.55
CA ALA A 55 1.13 8.28 -9.20
C ALA A 55 0.93 7.97 -7.71
N THR A 56 0.93 6.69 -7.35
CA THR A 56 0.78 6.25 -5.97
C THR A 56 1.93 5.33 -5.58
N SER A 57 2.32 5.40 -4.32
CA SER A 57 3.28 4.49 -3.69
C SER A 57 2.86 4.21 -2.26
N VAL A 58 3.49 3.24 -1.60
CA VAL A 58 3.23 2.99 -0.17
C VAL A 58 3.81 4.13 0.66
N TYR A 59 3.01 4.69 1.55
CA TYR A 59 3.48 5.68 2.51
C TYR A 59 4.05 5.00 3.76
N HIS A 60 5.25 5.42 4.17
CA HIS A 60 5.86 5.04 5.45
C HIS A 60 6.03 6.30 6.28
N LYS A 61 5.39 6.34 7.45
CA LYS A 61 5.56 7.45 8.39
C LYS A 61 6.99 7.44 8.91
N GLU A 62 7.66 8.59 8.94
CA GLU A 62 9.07 8.70 9.37
C GLU A 62 9.32 8.14 10.77
N ALA A 63 8.34 8.28 11.67
CA ALA A 63 8.39 7.76 13.03
C ALA A 63 7.96 6.28 13.16
N ALA A 64 7.51 5.64 12.08
CA ALA A 64 7.10 4.24 12.14
C ALA A 64 8.34 3.34 12.09
N GLU A 65 8.62 2.69 13.21
CA GLU A 65 9.61 1.62 13.22
C GLU A 65 9.11 0.44 12.38
N PRO A 66 10.00 -0.24 11.64
CA PRO A 66 9.65 -1.35 10.76
C PRO A 66 9.40 -2.65 11.57
N TYR A 67 8.71 -2.55 12.69
CA TYR A 67 8.40 -3.71 13.53
C TYR A 67 7.23 -4.48 12.94
N ILE A 68 7.51 -5.75 12.66
CA ILE A 68 6.51 -6.76 12.36
C ILE A 68 6.72 -7.91 13.34
N VAL A 69 5.86 -8.92 13.29
CA VAL A 69 6.01 -10.12 14.11
C VAL A 69 7.40 -10.75 13.89
N PRO A 70 8.28 -10.82 14.91
CA PRO A 70 9.61 -11.40 14.78
C PRO A 70 9.55 -12.88 14.42
N PHE A 71 10.53 -13.37 13.64
CA PHE A 71 10.50 -14.76 13.16
C PHE A 71 10.61 -15.82 14.27
N ASN A 72 11.28 -15.48 15.37
CA ASN A 72 11.48 -16.34 16.54
C ASN A 72 10.38 -16.21 17.60
N SER A 73 9.33 -15.41 17.34
CA SER A 73 8.19 -15.30 18.24
C SER A 73 7.35 -16.58 18.23
N ASP A 74 6.59 -16.83 19.30
CA ASP A 74 5.73 -18.01 19.48
C ASP A 74 4.41 -17.92 18.68
N HIS A 75 4.41 -17.19 17.57
CA HIS A 75 3.23 -17.06 16.72
C HIS A 75 3.10 -18.27 15.80
N PRO A 76 1.86 -18.70 15.47
CA PRO A 76 1.64 -19.73 14.47
C PRO A 76 2.32 -19.39 13.14
N ARG A 77 2.85 -20.41 12.45
CA ARG A 77 3.55 -20.24 11.16
C ARG A 77 2.71 -19.54 10.09
N HIS A 78 1.38 -19.65 10.15
CA HIS A 78 0.50 -18.95 9.21
C HIS A 78 0.52 -17.43 9.42
N VAL A 79 0.65 -16.94 10.66
CA VAL A 79 0.73 -15.50 10.94
C VAL A 79 1.98 -14.89 10.31
N LEU A 80 3.15 -15.52 10.54
CA LEU A 80 4.42 -15.10 9.94
C LEU A 80 4.37 -15.08 8.40
N ARG A 81 3.65 -16.04 7.82
CA ARG A 81 3.41 -16.13 6.38
C ARG A 81 2.52 -14.99 5.89
N ASP A 82 1.42 -14.75 6.59
CA ASP A 82 0.40 -13.79 6.18
C ASP A 82 0.91 -12.34 6.31
N VAL A 83 1.80 -12.06 7.26
CA VAL A 83 2.54 -10.78 7.33
C VAL A 83 3.25 -10.48 6.01
N ILE A 84 3.95 -11.46 5.44
CA ILE A 84 4.67 -11.30 4.17
C ILE A 84 3.70 -11.11 3.01
N ASP A 85 2.67 -11.96 2.93
CA ASP A 85 1.71 -11.91 1.83
C ASP A 85 0.94 -10.59 1.80
N ASN A 86 0.49 -10.12 2.98
CA ASN A 86 -0.24 -8.87 3.10
C ASN A 86 0.64 -7.67 2.76
N ALA A 87 1.91 -7.68 3.18
CA ALA A 87 2.85 -6.63 2.80
C ALA A 87 3.06 -6.58 1.28
N LEU A 88 3.20 -7.73 0.61
CA LEU A 88 3.34 -7.80 -0.85
C LEU A 88 2.05 -7.39 -1.58
N LEU A 89 0.88 -7.80 -1.09
CA LEU A 89 -0.40 -7.36 -1.65
C LEU A 89 -0.56 -5.84 -1.54
N ARG A 90 -0.24 -5.26 -0.38
CA ARG A 90 -0.25 -3.82 -0.16
C ARG A 90 0.70 -3.12 -1.14
N ALA A 91 1.93 -3.61 -1.27
CA ALA A 91 2.91 -3.05 -2.18
C ALA A 91 2.40 -2.98 -3.64
N ILE A 92 1.73 -4.04 -4.11
CA ILE A 92 1.19 -4.08 -5.48
C ILE A 92 0.01 -3.12 -5.64
N ARG A 93 -0.94 -3.12 -4.70
CA ARG A 93 -2.15 -2.30 -4.81
C ARG A 93 -1.85 -0.80 -4.71
N CYS A 94 -0.98 -0.44 -3.77
CA CYS A 94 -0.64 0.95 -3.47
C CYS A 94 0.34 1.56 -4.49
N SER A 95 1.13 0.75 -5.21
CA SER A 95 2.10 1.27 -6.18
C SER A 95 1.50 1.37 -7.58
N SER A 96 1.54 2.53 -8.21
CA SER A 96 1.06 2.72 -9.59
C SER A 96 2.11 2.34 -10.64
N THR A 97 3.40 2.38 -10.30
CA THR A 97 4.51 2.09 -11.21
C THR A 97 5.33 0.91 -10.72
N LEU A 98 6.00 0.22 -11.64
CA LEU A 98 6.91 -0.86 -11.29
C LEU A 98 8.07 -0.39 -10.42
N SER A 99 8.58 0.82 -10.65
CA SER A 99 9.67 1.40 -9.86
C SER A 99 9.26 1.55 -8.38
N ALA A 100 8.08 2.12 -8.13
CA ALA A 100 7.54 2.26 -6.77
C ALA A 100 7.32 0.90 -6.10
N PHE A 101 6.78 -0.08 -6.83
CA PHE A 101 6.62 -1.44 -6.32
C PHE A 101 7.97 -2.09 -5.99
N ASN A 102 8.97 -1.98 -6.87
CA ASN A 102 10.29 -2.55 -6.65
C ASN A 102 11.01 -1.91 -5.46
N HIS A 103 10.83 -0.60 -5.27
CA HIS A 103 11.30 0.10 -4.07
C HIS A 103 10.66 -0.50 -2.81
N GLU A 104 9.33 -0.59 -2.77
CA GLU A 104 8.61 -1.16 -1.62
C GLU A 104 8.98 -2.63 -1.37
N ARG A 105 9.12 -3.43 -2.43
CA ARG A 105 9.54 -4.84 -2.33
C ARG A 105 10.92 -4.97 -1.66
N ARG A 106 11.85 -4.05 -1.94
CA ARG A 106 13.16 -4.01 -1.28
C ARG A 106 13.01 -3.62 0.19
N SER A 107 12.19 -2.61 0.49
CA SER A 107 11.88 -2.20 1.87
C SER A 107 11.29 -3.35 2.69
N ILE A 108 10.32 -4.09 2.14
CA ILE A 108 9.73 -5.28 2.79
C ILE A 108 10.80 -6.34 3.07
N LYS A 109 11.68 -6.61 2.10
CA LYS A 109 12.76 -7.58 2.28
C LYS A 109 13.71 -7.16 3.41
N LEU A 110 14.09 -5.88 3.47
CA LEU A 110 14.94 -5.34 4.53
C LEU A 110 14.25 -5.43 5.90
N MET A 111 12.97 -5.05 5.98
CA MET A 111 12.15 -5.19 7.18
C MET A 111 12.11 -6.64 7.68
N LEU A 112 11.88 -7.61 6.80
CA LEU A 112 11.87 -9.03 7.17
C LEU A 112 13.22 -9.52 7.69
N LEU A 113 14.32 -9.12 7.05
CA LEU A 113 15.67 -9.45 7.50
C LEU A 113 15.96 -8.86 8.87
N TYR A 114 15.57 -7.61 9.11
CA TYR A 114 15.72 -6.93 10.39
C TYR A 114 14.94 -7.64 11.51
N ASN A 115 13.77 -8.21 11.21
CA ASN A 115 12.95 -8.97 12.15
C ASN A 115 13.33 -10.47 12.23
N GLY A 116 14.52 -10.85 11.74
CA GLY A 116 15.10 -12.18 11.93
C GLY A 116 14.59 -13.27 10.99
N TYR A 117 13.88 -12.92 9.90
CA TYR A 117 13.39 -13.91 8.95
C TYR A 117 14.55 -14.50 8.12
N PRO A 118 14.69 -15.83 8.02
CA PRO A 118 15.76 -16.44 7.24
C PRO A 118 15.70 -16.06 5.76
N PRO A 119 16.81 -15.68 5.10
CA PRO A 119 16.81 -15.28 3.69
C PRO A 119 16.18 -16.32 2.75
N ARG A 120 16.41 -17.61 3.00
CA ARG A 120 15.81 -18.71 2.23
C ARG A 120 14.28 -18.76 2.39
N TYR A 121 13.78 -18.48 3.59
CA TYR A 121 12.34 -18.43 3.87
C TYR A 121 11.69 -17.25 3.13
N ILE A 122 12.31 -16.06 3.18
CA ILE A 122 11.85 -14.87 2.48
C ILE A 122 11.76 -15.14 0.97
N SER A 123 12.85 -15.61 0.36
CA SER A 123 12.90 -15.91 -1.08
C SER A 123 11.85 -16.96 -1.45
N SER A 124 11.74 -18.06 -0.69
CA SER A 124 10.73 -19.09 -0.94
C SER A 124 9.30 -18.55 -0.84
N ARG A 125 9.03 -17.64 0.11
CA ARG A 125 7.70 -17.06 0.28
C ARG A 125 7.35 -16.11 -0.86
N PHE A 126 8.26 -15.23 -1.25
CA PHE A 126 8.06 -14.31 -2.38
C PHE A 126 7.75 -15.09 -3.66
N MET A 127 8.51 -16.16 -3.90
CA MET A 127 8.29 -17.05 -5.03
C MET A 127 6.89 -17.65 -5.02
N LYS A 128 6.48 -18.27 -3.91
CA LYS A 128 5.13 -18.84 -3.76
C LYS A 128 4.03 -17.80 -3.96
N PHE A 129 4.25 -16.58 -3.47
CA PHE A 129 3.31 -15.47 -3.64
C PHE A 129 3.12 -15.13 -5.12
N PHE A 130 4.20 -14.88 -5.87
CA PHE A 130 4.09 -14.52 -7.28
C PHE A 130 3.57 -15.67 -8.14
N THR A 131 3.99 -16.91 -7.89
CA THR A 131 3.45 -18.09 -8.60
C THR A 131 1.96 -18.29 -8.36
N LYS A 132 1.42 -17.88 -7.20
CA LYS A 132 -0.02 -17.97 -6.92
C LYS A 132 -0.85 -17.02 -7.80
N TYR A 133 -0.30 -15.85 -8.14
CA TYR A 133 -1.00 -14.78 -8.86
C TYR A 133 -0.50 -14.56 -10.29
N GLN A 134 0.40 -15.42 -10.77
CA GLN A 134 0.86 -15.41 -12.16
C GLN A 134 0.70 -16.82 -12.73
N SER A 135 -0.24 -16.99 -13.66
CA SER A 135 -0.49 -18.26 -14.37
C SER A 135 0.56 -18.60 -15.43
N THR A 136 1.52 -17.69 -15.70
CA THR A 136 2.52 -17.85 -16.76
C THR A 136 3.78 -18.50 -16.20
N SER A 137 4.25 -19.58 -16.85
CA SER A 137 5.39 -20.43 -16.49
C SER A 137 6.77 -19.74 -16.34
N THR A 138 6.85 -18.42 -16.42
CA THR A 138 8.08 -17.65 -16.16
C THR A 138 8.20 -17.38 -14.67
N VAL A 139 8.25 -18.46 -13.89
CA VAL A 139 8.51 -18.39 -12.46
C VAL A 139 9.90 -17.78 -12.27
N SER A 140 9.96 -16.74 -11.43
CA SER A 140 11.06 -16.42 -10.51
C SER A 140 12.09 -15.34 -10.88
N LEU A 141 11.81 -14.12 -10.46
CA LEU A 141 12.48 -13.41 -9.35
C LEU A 141 12.28 -11.90 -9.45
N LEU A 142 11.87 -11.42 -10.61
CA LEU A 142 11.71 -10.01 -10.85
C LEU A 142 10.53 -9.80 -11.80
N ILE A 143 9.48 -9.17 -11.29
CA ILE A 143 8.62 -8.39 -12.18
C ILE A 143 9.52 -7.25 -12.67
N ASP A 144 10.19 -7.46 -13.79
CA ASP A 144 11.12 -6.49 -14.40
C ASP A 144 10.49 -5.72 -15.55
N LYS A 145 9.37 -6.22 -16.06
CA LYS A 145 8.63 -5.60 -17.16
C LYS A 145 7.41 -4.87 -16.61
N GLU A 146 7.24 -3.62 -17.03
CA GLU A 146 6.08 -2.80 -16.65
C GLU A 146 4.77 -3.50 -17.01
N ASN A 147 4.69 -4.13 -18.18
CA ASN A 147 3.47 -4.81 -18.63
C ASN A 147 3.05 -5.96 -17.71
N ASP A 148 4.02 -6.74 -17.21
CA ASP A 148 3.76 -7.87 -16.31
C ASP A 148 3.29 -7.35 -14.93
N PHE A 149 3.86 -6.24 -14.48
CA PHE A 149 3.42 -5.55 -13.26
C PHE A 149 2.00 -5.02 -13.38
N VAL A 150 1.70 -4.32 -14.48
CA VAL A 150 0.38 -3.74 -14.72
C VAL A 150 -0.68 -4.84 -14.79
N ALA A 151 -0.40 -5.95 -15.47
CA ALA A 151 -1.32 -7.10 -15.52
C ALA A 151 -1.60 -7.67 -14.12
N LEU A 152 -0.54 -7.92 -13.33
CA LEU A 152 -0.68 -8.42 -11.96
C LEU A 152 -1.45 -7.43 -11.06
N ARG A 153 -1.15 -6.13 -11.18
CA ARG A 153 -1.81 -5.09 -10.41
C ARG A 153 -3.30 -5.02 -10.75
N CYS A 154 -3.65 -4.99 -12.03
CA CYS A 154 -5.04 -5.01 -12.48
C CYS A 154 -5.82 -6.22 -11.94
N GLU A 155 -5.17 -7.39 -11.91
CA GLU A 155 -5.76 -8.59 -11.34
C GLU A 155 -6.03 -8.46 -9.83
N LEU A 156 -5.14 -7.80 -9.08
CA LEU A 156 -5.16 -7.76 -7.61
C LEU A 156 -5.86 -6.55 -6.99
N LEU A 157 -6.05 -5.47 -7.75
CA LEU A 157 -6.67 -4.24 -7.25
C LEU A 157 -8.10 -4.47 -6.76
N ASN A 158 -8.90 -5.21 -7.55
CA ASN A 158 -10.33 -5.39 -7.29
C ASN A 158 -10.65 -6.71 -6.58
N LYS A 159 -9.63 -7.55 -6.30
CA LYS A 159 -9.83 -8.80 -5.58
C LYS A 159 -9.85 -8.51 -4.07
N PRO A 160 -10.92 -8.83 -3.33
CA PRO A 160 -10.91 -8.70 -1.88
C PRO A 160 -9.85 -9.63 -1.27
N THR A 161 -9.23 -9.19 -0.17
CA THR A 161 -8.17 -9.96 0.53
C THR A 161 -8.73 -11.22 1.21
N VAL A 162 -10.03 -11.23 1.49
CA VAL A 162 -10.76 -12.37 2.08
C VAL A 162 -11.79 -12.84 1.07
N SER A 163 -12.00 -14.15 0.93
CA SER A 163 -13.18 -14.65 0.23
C SER A 163 -14.40 -14.15 0.97
N GLU A 164 -15.22 -13.30 0.37
CA GLU A 164 -16.56 -13.05 0.90
C GLU A 164 -17.25 -14.41 0.99
N HIS A 165 -17.41 -14.94 2.20
CA HIS A 165 -18.36 -16.02 2.39
C HIS A 165 -19.74 -15.39 2.16
N PRO A 166 -20.54 -15.89 1.22
CA PRO A 166 -21.86 -15.35 1.00
C PRO A 166 -22.63 -15.45 2.32
N ILE A 167 -22.98 -14.29 2.89
CA ILE A 167 -23.79 -14.18 4.11
C ILE A 167 -25.22 -14.74 3.89
N ALA A 168 -25.56 -15.14 2.65
CA ALA A 168 -26.79 -15.80 2.28
C ALA A 168 -26.85 -17.29 2.70
N SER A 169 -26.90 -17.57 4.01
CA SER A 169 -27.46 -18.84 4.54
C SER A 169 -27.81 -18.80 6.04
N ARG A 170 -27.88 -17.61 6.65
CA ARG A 170 -28.39 -17.45 8.03
C ARG A 170 -29.49 -16.39 8.07
N ILE A 171 -30.63 -16.73 7.48
CA ILE A 171 -31.96 -16.22 7.87
C ILE A 171 -32.89 -17.43 7.86
#